data_AF-A0A6S7LRF8-F1
#
_entry.id   AF-A0A6S7LRF8-F1
#
_cell.length_a   1.000
_cell.length_b   1.000
_cell.length_c   1.000
_cell.angle_alpha   90.00
_cell.angle_beta   90.00
_cell.angle_gamma   90.00
#
_symmetry.space_group_name_H-M   'P 1'
#
loop_
_entity.id
_entity.type
_entity.pdbx_description
1 polymer ?
#
loop_
_entity_poly.entity_id
_entity_poly.type
_entity_poly.pdbx_seq_one_letter_code
_entity_poly.pdbx_strand_id
1 'polypeptide(L)'
;MSCANYPLFCIVEEDMVSLGIQSGSYSLSGSSTKRIKISWNNYYSYYAGNARLHGSSAWMPGYTRPGQYLEINFGSSKYITGIATQGTGRWNENNFVRSYSLQYYDGKNWIGYKEFGEKKIFPGNTDVSSVVKNFLSVPTAMQKLRIYPESWNNEIALRIELYSNPSISTQNCIQYTPTTS
;
A
#
# COMPACT_ATOMS: atom_id res chain seq x y z
N MET A 1 -8.59 -36.80 -9.99
CA MET A 1 -9.24 -35.72 -9.22
C MET A 1 -9.22 -34.47 -10.09
N SER A 2 -10.41 -33.97 -10.39
CA SER A 2 -10.67 -32.90 -11.36
C SER A 2 -10.24 -31.54 -10.79
N CYS A 3 -9.33 -30.84 -11.47
CA CYS A 3 -9.07 -29.43 -11.23
C CYS A 3 -10.14 -28.61 -11.94
N ALA A 4 -11.23 -28.31 -11.24
CA ALA A 4 -12.22 -27.35 -11.70
C ALA A 4 -11.71 -25.92 -11.44
N ASN A 5 -11.67 -25.13 -12.53
CA ASN A 5 -11.82 -23.67 -12.59
C ASN A 5 -11.13 -22.84 -11.49
N TYR A 6 -9.96 -22.29 -11.81
CA TYR A 6 -9.53 -20.88 -11.68
C TYR A 6 -8.01 -20.88 -11.93
N PRO A 7 -7.47 -20.14 -12.92
CA PRO A 7 -6.03 -19.98 -12.98
C PRO A 7 -5.66 -19.08 -11.79
N LEU A 8 -5.22 -19.69 -10.68
CA LEU A 8 -4.49 -18.95 -9.66
C LEU A 8 -3.27 -18.38 -10.39
N PHE A 9 -3.22 -17.05 -10.54
CA PHE A 9 -2.02 -16.36 -10.94
C PHE A 9 -0.95 -16.69 -9.89
N CYS A 10 0.05 -17.50 -10.25
CA CYS A 10 1.24 -17.67 -9.44
C CYS A 10 2.03 -16.37 -9.50
N ILE A 11 1.70 -15.41 -8.62
CA ILE A 11 2.51 -14.20 -8.46
C ILE A 11 3.79 -14.64 -7.76
N VAL A 12 4.86 -14.79 -8.53
CA VAL A 12 6.21 -15.05 -8.00
C VAL A 12 6.82 -13.71 -7.58
N GLU A 13 7.45 -13.64 -6.41
CA GLU A 13 8.04 -12.39 -5.87
C GLU A 13 9.09 -11.78 -6.82
N GLU A 14 9.77 -12.63 -7.59
CA GLU A 14 10.89 -12.26 -8.48
C GLU A 14 10.48 -11.40 -9.69
N ASP A 15 9.19 -11.39 -10.06
CA ASP A 15 8.68 -10.63 -11.20
C ASP A 15 8.12 -9.24 -10.81
N MET A 16 8.21 -8.87 -9.53
CA MET A 16 7.63 -7.63 -9.04
C MET A 16 8.54 -6.43 -9.26
N VAL A 17 8.00 -5.41 -9.92
CA VAL A 17 8.69 -4.15 -10.18
C VAL A 17 8.13 -3.07 -9.26
N SER A 18 9.01 -2.36 -8.54
CA SER A 18 8.64 -1.21 -7.72
C SER A 18 8.05 -0.11 -8.58
N LEU A 19 6.96 0.51 -8.12
CA LEU A 19 6.34 1.62 -8.83
C LEU A 19 7.06 2.95 -8.64
N GLY A 20 7.93 3.07 -7.63
CA GLY A 20 8.71 4.29 -7.39
C GLY A 20 8.06 5.24 -6.39
N ILE A 21 7.27 4.71 -5.45
CA ILE A 21 6.80 5.52 -4.32
C ILE A 21 8.00 6.00 -3.50
N GLN A 22 9.00 5.13 -3.29
CA GLN A 22 10.24 5.49 -2.62
C GLN A 22 10.99 6.62 -3.34
N SER A 23 11.03 6.59 -4.68
CA SER A 23 11.84 7.51 -5.49
C SER A 23 11.18 8.85 -5.82
N GLY A 24 9.89 9.04 -5.49
CA GLY A 24 9.22 10.32 -5.78
C GLY A 24 8.10 10.28 -6.80
N SER A 25 7.90 9.15 -7.49
CA SER A 25 7.13 9.08 -8.74
C SER A 25 5.64 9.42 -8.61
N TYR A 26 5.07 9.28 -7.42
CA TYR A 26 3.66 9.56 -7.17
C TYR A 26 3.45 10.58 -6.05
N SER A 27 2.32 11.27 -6.14
CA SER A 27 1.80 12.17 -5.10
C SER A 27 1.05 11.38 -4.05
N LEU A 28 1.31 11.70 -2.79
CA LEU A 28 0.68 11.07 -1.62
C LEU A 28 -0.08 12.14 -0.84
N SER A 29 -1.31 11.81 -0.46
CA SER A 29 -2.14 12.58 0.46
C SER A 29 -2.58 11.72 1.64
N GLY A 30 -3.16 12.31 2.67
CA GLY A 30 -3.63 11.55 3.83
C GLY A 30 -4.83 12.23 4.45
N SER A 31 -5.60 11.48 5.24
CA SER A 31 -6.77 11.99 5.97
C SER A 31 -6.44 13.19 6.85
N SER A 32 -5.25 13.21 7.43
CA SER A 32 -4.70 14.32 8.22
C SER A 32 -3.17 14.21 8.31
N THR A 33 -2.52 15.18 8.97
CA THR A 33 -1.07 15.18 9.19
C THR A 33 -0.72 15.59 10.61
N LYS A 34 0.20 14.85 11.24
CA LYS A 34 0.82 15.20 12.52
C LYS A 34 1.93 16.23 12.30
N ARG A 35 1.89 17.30 13.09
CA ARG A 35 2.97 18.30 13.20
C ARG A 35 3.39 18.37 14.66
N ILE A 36 4.69 18.33 14.93
CA ILE A 36 5.26 18.35 16.28
C ILE A 36 6.24 19.50 16.42
N LYS A 37 6.06 20.31 17.45
CA LYS A 37 6.95 21.45 17.76
C LYS A 37 8.22 20.93 18.45
N ILE A 38 9.39 21.22 17.87
CA ILE A 38 10.69 20.76 18.40
C ILE A 38 11.43 21.89 19.14
N SER A 39 11.34 23.13 18.64
CA SER A 39 12.00 24.31 19.23
C SER A 39 11.26 25.60 18.82
N TRP A 40 11.67 26.75 19.34
CA TRP A 40 11.03 28.08 19.34
C TRP A 40 10.20 28.51 18.12
N ASN A 41 10.38 27.93 16.92
CA ASN A 41 9.37 27.85 15.84
C ASN A 41 9.58 26.69 14.84
N ASN A 42 10.39 25.68 15.18
CA ASN A 42 10.69 24.55 14.29
C ASN A 42 9.70 23.41 14.49
N TYR A 43 8.98 23.05 13.44
CA TYR A 43 8.06 21.92 13.42
C TYR A 43 8.64 20.77 12.61
N TYR A 44 8.56 19.57 13.16
CA TYR A 44 8.63 18.37 12.35
C TYR A 44 7.25 18.04 11.81
N SER A 45 7.19 17.68 10.53
CA SER A 45 5.94 17.29 9.91
C SER A 45 6.01 15.87 9.37
N TYR A 46 4.94 15.13 9.60
CA TYR A 46 4.74 13.78 9.11
C TYR A 46 3.73 13.77 7.95
N TYR A 47 3.96 14.66 6.96
CA TYR A 47 3.10 14.79 5.78
C TYR A 47 2.99 13.46 5.01
N ALA A 48 1.89 13.28 4.28
CA ALA A 48 1.70 12.09 3.45
C ALA A 48 2.86 11.83 2.47
N GLY A 49 3.45 12.88 1.90
CA GLY A 49 4.62 12.79 1.02
C GLY A 49 5.89 12.20 1.67
N ASN A 50 5.92 12.09 2.99
CA ASN A 50 7.00 11.45 3.74
C ASN A 50 6.82 9.94 3.90
N ALA A 51 5.70 9.36 3.47
CA ALA A 51 5.43 7.91 3.57
C ALA A 51 6.24 7.07 2.57
N ARG A 52 7.47 7.46 2.25
CA ARG A 52 8.33 6.78 1.27
C ARG A 52 9.18 5.74 1.98
N LEU A 53 9.23 4.51 1.45
CA LEU A 53 10.04 3.43 2.01
C LEU A 53 11.49 3.88 2.22
N HIS A 54 12.12 3.46 3.32
CA HIS A 54 13.48 3.89 3.71
C HIS A 54 13.69 5.40 3.89
N GLY A 55 12.62 6.22 3.83
CA GLY A 55 12.69 7.66 4.08
C GLY A 55 13.10 7.98 5.52
N SER A 56 13.64 9.19 5.72
CA SER A 56 14.05 9.73 7.02
C SER A 56 12.88 10.18 7.91
N SER A 57 11.66 10.15 7.37
CA SER A 57 10.40 10.49 8.02
C SER A 57 9.33 9.47 7.61
N ALA A 58 8.12 9.63 8.12
CA ALA A 58 6.96 8.82 7.76
C ALA A 58 5.73 9.70 7.58
N TRP A 59 4.64 9.12 7.07
CA TRP A 59 3.33 9.71 7.29
C TRP A 59 2.79 9.29 8.65
N MET A 60 2.28 10.27 9.39
CA MET A 60 1.51 10.07 10.61
C MET A 60 0.29 10.99 10.54
N PRO A 61 -0.93 10.47 10.74
CA PRO A 61 -2.12 11.30 10.78
C PRO A 61 -2.10 12.22 12.01
N GLY A 62 -2.82 13.34 11.94
CA GLY A 62 -2.96 14.26 13.06
C GLY A 62 -3.69 13.66 14.27
N TYR A 63 -4.45 12.58 14.05
CA TYR A 63 -5.12 11.82 15.09
C TYR A 63 -4.83 10.34 14.95
N THR A 64 -4.52 9.68 16.06
CA THR A 64 -4.31 8.23 16.12
C THR A 64 -5.58 7.55 16.57
N ARG A 65 -6.43 7.23 15.60
CA ARG A 65 -7.73 6.58 15.79
C ARG A 65 -8.13 5.85 14.51
N PRO A 66 -9.12 4.93 14.55
CA PRO A 66 -9.60 4.26 13.35
C PRO A 66 -10.11 5.26 12.28
N GLY A 67 -10.04 4.85 11.01
CA GLY A 67 -10.53 5.63 9.87
C GLY A 67 -9.55 6.65 9.28
N GLN A 68 -8.29 6.69 9.77
CA GLN A 68 -7.24 7.41 9.06
C GLN A 68 -6.82 6.65 7.80
N TYR A 69 -6.36 7.36 6.78
CA TYR A 69 -5.86 6.73 5.56
C TYR A 69 -4.72 7.51 4.92
N LEU A 70 -3.80 6.77 4.31
CA LEU A 70 -2.83 7.28 3.34
C LEU A 70 -3.38 7.00 1.94
N GLU A 71 -3.45 8.02 1.09
CA GLU A 71 -3.93 7.92 -0.29
C GLU A 71 -2.80 8.14 -1.28
N ILE A 72 -2.75 7.29 -2.30
CA ILE A 72 -1.83 7.38 -3.43
C ILE A 72 -2.66 7.59 -4.69
N ASN A 73 -2.31 8.61 -5.47
CA ASN A 73 -2.94 8.89 -6.76
C ASN A 73 -1.99 8.50 -7.89
N PHE A 74 -2.41 7.55 -8.73
CA PHE A 74 -1.60 7.03 -9.83
C PHE A 74 -1.76 7.85 -11.13
N GLY A 75 -2.76 8.74 -11.22
CA GLY A 75 -3.09 9.53 -12.42
C GLY A 75 -3.66 8.72 -13.60
N SER A 76 -3.31 7.44 -13.70
CA SER A 76 -3.81 6.46 -14.66
C SER A 76 -4.02 5.12 -13.96
N SER A 77 -4.78 4.21 -14.59
CA SER A 77 -5.02 2.89 -14.01
C SER A 77 -3.73 2.07 -13.92
N LYS A 78 -3.45 1.50 -12.75
CA LYS A 78 -2.29 0.63 -12.47
C LYS A 78 -2.75 -0.67 -11.83
N TYR A 79 -2.10 -1.76 -12.20
CA TYR A 79 -2.24 -3.05 -11.51
C TYR A 79 -1.26 -3.09 -10.35
N ILE A 80 -1.79 -3.19 -9.13
CA ILE A 80 -0.96 -3.35 -7.92
C ILE A 80 -1.00 -4.81 -7.51
N THR A 81 0.18 -5.39 -7.28
CA THR A 81 0.36 -6.81 -6.93
C THR A 81 1.02 -6.99 -5.58
N GLY A 82 1.63 -5.94 -5.02
CA GLY A 82 2.24 -6.00 -3.71
C GLY A 82 2.38 -4.64 -3.06
N ILE A 83 2.53 -4.66 -1.75
CA ILE A 83 2.77 -3.50 -0.89
C ILE A 83 3.85 -3.86 0.12
N ALA A 84 4.85 -2.98 0.25
CA ALA A 84 5.79 -2.98 1.36
C ALA A 84 5.40 -1.91 2.36
N THR A 85 5.47 -2.24 3.65
CA THR A 85 5.24 -1.29 4.75
C THR A 85 6.41 -1.29 5.72
N GLN A 86 6.65 -0.13 6.33
CA GLN A 86 7.68 0.10 7.33
C GLN A 86 7.21 1.16 8.33
N GLY A 87 7.59 1.03 9.60
CA GLY A 87 7.29 2.00 10.66
C GLY A 87 8.27 3.18 10.72
N THR A 88 8.34 3.88 11.86
CA THR A 88 9.37 4.89 12.15
C THR A 88 9.80 4.85 13.62
N GLY A 89 11.13 4.89 13.81
CA GLY A 89 11.81 4.82 15.12
C GLY A 89 12.22 6.18 15.68
N ARG A 90 11.70 7.27 15.11
CA ARG A 90 12.21 8.62 15.36
C ARG A 90 11.97 9.02 16.81
N TRP A 91 12.96 9.69 17.41
CA TRP A 91 12.96 10.08 18.83
C TRP A 91 12.80 8.92 19.82
N ASN A 92 13.33 7.74 19.47
CA ASN A 92 13.21 6.51 20.26
C ASN A 92 11.75 6.06 20.48
N GLU A 93 10.82 6.54 19.64
CA GLU A 93 9.44 6.07 19.64
C GLU A 93 9.31 4.84 18.75
N ASN A 94 8.44 3.90 19.14
CA ASN A 94 8.17 2.70 18.38
C ASN A 94 6.84 2.83 17.62
N ASN A 95 6.80 3.63 16.56
CA ASN A 95 5.56 3.91 15.84
C ASN A 95 5.46 3.06 14.56
N PHE A 96 4.45 2.20 14.46
CA PHE A 96 4.23 1.38 13.28
C PHE A 96 2.81 0.81 13.21
N VAL A 97 2.35 0.51 12.01
CA VAL A 97 1.06 -0.16 11.77
C VAL A 97 1.23 -1.68 11.85
N ARG A 98 0.42 -2.34 12.68
CA ARG A 98 0.42 -3.79 12.91
C ARG A 98 -0.49 -4.54 11.95
N SER A 99 -1.57 -3.91 11.51
CA SER A 99 -2.44 -4.44 10.45
C SER A 99 -3.14 -3.31 9.70
N TYR A 100 -3.48 -3.56 8.45
CA TYR A 100 -4.15 -2.58 7.60
C TYR A 100 -5.11 -3.26 6.61
N SER A 101 -6.04 -2.49 6.08
CA SER A 101 -6.88 -2.86 4.95
C SER A 101 -6.75 -1.86 3.82
N LEU A 102 -7.26 -2.21 2.64
CA LEU A 102 -7.16 -1.38 1.44
C LEU A 102 -8.54 -1.02 0.91
N GLN A 103 -8.66 0.20 0.38
CA GLN A 103 -9.71 0.55 -0.57
C GLN A 103 -9.05 1.13 -1.82
N TYR A 104 -9.63 0.88 -2.98
CA TYR A 104 -9.14 1.42 -4.24
C TYR A 104 -10.26 2.13 -4.99
N TYR A 105 -9.88 3.09 -5.83
CA TYR A 105 -10.80 3.77 -6.73
C TYR A 105 -10.69 3.16 -8.13
N ASP A 106 -11.80 2.64 -8.64
CA ASP A 106 -11.88 1.98 -9.97
C ASP A 106 -12.07 2.97 -11.13
N GLY A 107 -12.20 4.26 -10.85
CA GLY A 107 -12.57 5.30 -11.82
C GLY A 107 -13.96 5.88 -11.58
N LYS A 108 -14.81 5.19 -10.79
CA LYS A 108 -16.18 5.59 -10.47
C LYS A 108 -16.49 5.54 -8.97
N ASN A 109 -16.09 4.48 -8.29
CA ASN A 109 -16.42 4.21 -6.89
C ASN A 109 -15.18 3.84 -6.07
N TRP A 110 -15.25 4.11 -4.77
CA TRP A 110 -14.33 3.52 -3.80
C TRP A 110 -14.79 2.12 -3.43
N ILE A 111 -13.93 1.13 -3.65
CA ILE A 111 -14.21 -0.29 -3.43
C ILE A 111 -13.24 -0.82 -2.37
N GLY A 112 -13.77 -1.53 -1.39
CA GLY A 112 -12.94 -2.27 -0.42
C GLY A 112 -12.25 -3.45 -1.08
N TYR A 113 -10.94 -3.58 -0.88
CA TYR A 113 -10.19 -4.73 -1.36
C TYR A 113 -10.61 -5.99 -0.61
N LYS A 114 -10.85 -7.06 -1.37
CA LYS A 114 -11.34 -8.33 -0.85
C LYS A 114 -10.55 -9.48 -1.44
N GLU A 115 -10.33 -10.51 -0.64
CA GLU A 115 -9.84 -11.81 -1.10
C GLU A 115 -10.86 -12.87 -0.65
N PHE A 116 -11.22 -13.79 -1.54
CA PHE A 116 -12.23 -14.82 -1.27
C PHE A 116 -13.60 -14.26 -0.81
N GLY A 117 -13.99 -13.08 -1.32
CA GLY A 117 -15.26 -12.42 -1.01
C GLY A 117 -15.27 -11.57 0.27
N GLU A 118 -14.25 -11.71 1.10
CA GLU A 118 -14.16 -11.07 2.42
C GLU A 118 -13.17 -9.90 2.44
N LYS A 119 -13.41 -8.92 3.33
CA LYS A 119 -12.49 -7.80 3.54
C LYS A 119 -11.12 -8.36 3.91
N LYS A 120 -10.09 -8.04 3.12
CA LYS A 120 -8.73 -8.48 3.42
C LYS A 120 -8.09 -7.57 4.47
N ILE A 121 -7.65 -8.17 5.58
CA ILE A 121 -6.77 -7.54 6.57
C ILE A 121 -5.36 -8.09 6.36
N PHE A 122 -4.42 -7.20 6.07
CA PHE A 122 -3.02 -7.53 5.88
C PHE A 122 -2.26 -7.41 7.20
N PRO A 123 -1.38 -8.37 7.53
CA PRO A 123 -0.41 -8.18 8.60
C PRO A 123 0.59 -7.09 8.19
N GLY A 124 0.86 -6.18 9.11
CA GLY A 124 1.82 -5.10 8.97
C GLY A 124 3.13 -5.41 9.69
N ASN A 125 3.71 -4.38 10.30
CA ASN A 125 5.02 -4.44 10.94
C ASN A 125 4.94 -4.90 12.40
N THR A 126 6.04 -5.47 12.89
CA THR A 126 6.26 -5.83 14.30
C THR A 126 7.32 -4.95 14.97
N ASP A 127 8.01 -4.12 14.19
CA ASP A 127 9.01 -3.16 14.63
C ASP A 127 9.00 -1.91 13.71
N VAL A 128 9.94 -0.98 13.95
CA VAL A 128 10.01 0.29 13.22
C VAL A 128 10.86 0.27 11.95
N SER A 129 11.68 -0.77 11.75
CA SER A 129 12.78 -0.76 10.78
C SER A 129 12.71 -1.86 9.74
N SER A 130 12.14 -3.02 10.06
CA SER A 130 11.92 -4.11 9.10
C SER A 130 10.91 -3.70 8.04
N VAL A 131 11.14 -4.16 6.82
CA VAL A 131 10.19 -4.02 5.70
C VAL A 131 9.34 -5.28 5.65
N VAL A 132 8.02 -5.11 5.75
CA VAL A 132 7.07 -6.22 5.59
C VAL A 132 6.40 -6.08 4.25
N LYS A 133 6.48 -7.12 3.42
CA LYS A 133 5.83 -7.19 2.11
C LYS A 133 4.59 -8.06 2.19
N ASN A 134 3.51 -7.61 1.56
CA ASN A 134 2.31 -8.40 1.34
C ASN A 134 1.92 -8.37 -0.14
N PHE A 135 1.41 -9.50 -0.62
CA PHE A 135 0.92 -9.66 -1.98
C PHE A 135 -0.60 -9.49 -2.02
N LEU A 136 -1.07 -8.90 -3.12
CA LEU A 136 -2.49 -8.83 -3.45
C LEU A 136 -2.81 -10.03 -4.35
N SER A 137 -3.51 -11.02 -3.80
CA SER A 137 -3.79 -12.30 -4.51
C SER A 137 -4.76 -12.11 -5.67
N VAL A 138 -5.57 -11.06 -5.61
CA VAL A 138 -6.46 -10.61 -6.70
C VAL A 138 -5.82 -9.39 -7.36
N PRO A 139 -5.24 -9.54 -8.57
CA PRO A 139 -4.70 -8.40 -9.29
C PRO A 139 -5.80 -7.40 -9.64
N THR A 140 -5.65 -6.16 -9.17
CA THR A 140 -6.71 -5.16 -9.25
C THR A 140 -6.18 -3.91 -9.94
N ALA A 141 -6.86 -3.50 -11.01
CA ALA A 141 -6.63 -2.22 -11.66
C ALA A 141 -7.23 -1.09 -10.82
N MET A 142 -6.43 -0.08 -10.50
CA MET A 142 -6.85 1.04 -9.66
C MET A 142 -6.22 2.36 -10.10
N GLN A 143 -6.97 3.45 -9.98
CA GLN A 143 -6.48 4.81 -10.24
C GLN A 143 -5.99 5.51 -8.97
N LYS A 144 -6.54 5.10 -7.82
CA LYS A 144 -6.10 5.54 -6.49
C LYS A 144 -6.15 4.38 -5.51
N LEU A 145 -5.28 4.41 -4.52
CA LEU A 145 -5.23 3.45 -3.43
C LEU A 145 -5.28 4.18 -2.09
N ARG A 146 -6.11 3.71 -1.17
CA ARG A 146 -6.11 4.09 0.24
C ARG A 146 -5.68 2.92 1.10
N ILE A 147 -4.72 3.18 1.98
CA ILE A 147 -4.26 2.25 3.02
C ILE A 147 -4.87 2.72 4.33
N TYR A 148 -5.68 1.88 4.96
CA TYR A 148 -6.33 2.14 6.24
C TYR A 148 -5.65 1.32 7.34
N PRO A 149 -4.93 1.95 8.29
CA PRO A 149 -4.45 1.28 9.48
C PRO A 149 -5.63 0.75 10.32
N GLU A 150 -5.59 -0.53 10.67
CA GLU A 150 -6.62 -1.22 11.46
C GLU A 150 -6.13 -1.43 12.90
N SER A 151 -4.83 -1.67 13.08
CA SER A 151 -4.17 -1.70 14.39
C SER A 151 -2.73 -1.17 14.29
N TRP A 152 -2.18 -0.66 15.38
CA TRP A 152 -0.86 -0.03 15.41
C TRP A 152 -0.19 -0.17 16.78
N ASN A 153 1.11 0.11 16.82
CA ASN A 153 1.89 0.24 18.04
C ASN A 153 2.18 1.72 18.30
N ASN A 154 1.84 2.18 19.50
CA ASN A 154 1.95 3.57 19.95
C ASN A 154 1.13 4.56 19.08
N GLU A 155 1.62 4.88 17.89
CA GLU A 155 1.01 5.83 16.94
C GLU A 155 0.91 5.21 15.54
N ILE A 156 -0.02 5.71 14.72
CA ILE A 156 -0.06 5.35 13.30
C ILE A 156 1.15 6.00 12.60
N ALA A 157 2.01 5.18 12.02
CA ALA A 157 3.09 5.63 11.16
C ALA A 157 3.32 4.66 9.99
N LEU A 158 3.43 5.20 8.77
CA LEU A 158 3.69 4.43 7.56
C LEU A 158 4.80 5.05 6.70
N ARG A 159 5.69 4.18 6.24
CA ARG A 159 6.50 4.31 5.02
C ARG A 159 6.15 3.14 4.11
N ILE A 160 6.03 3.38 2.82
CA ILE A 160 5.52 2.38 1.87
C ILE A 160 6.28 2.36 0.54
N GLU A 161 6.21 1.20 -0.12
CA GLU A 161 6.45 1.04 -1.56
C GLU A 161 5.34 0.15 -2.13
N LEU A 162 4.99 0.38 -3.41
CA LEU A 162 4.02 -0.43 -4.13
C LEU A 162 4.71 -1.15 -5.27
N TYR A 163 4.21 -2.33 -5.58
CA TYR A 163 4.76 -3.19 -6.62
C TYR A 163 3.67 -3.54 -7.64
N SER A 164 4.11 -3.70 -8.88
CA SER A 164 3.30 -4.21 -9.98
C SER A 164 4.03 -5.37 -10.64
N ASN A 165 3.29 -6.32 -11.20
CA ASN A 165 3.83 -7.34 -12.08
C ASN A 165 3.48 -6.98 -13.55
N PRO A 166 4.47 -6.65 -14.40
CA PRO A 166 4.22 -6.31 -15.80
C PRO A 166 3.51 -7.41 -16.59
N SER A 167 3.77 -8.68 -16.27
CA SER A 167 3.18 -9.85 -16.94
C SER A 167 1.68 -9.96 -16.70
N ILE A 168 1.16 -9.45 -15.57
CA ILE A 168 -0.27 -9.41 -15.30
C ILE A 168 -0.97 -8.37 -16.20
N SER A 169 -0.30 -7.25 -16.51
CA SER A 169 -0.84 -6.23 -17.40
C SER A 169 -0.99 -6.72 -18.85
N THR A 170 -0.15 -7.68 -19.26
CA THR A 170 -0.14 -8.26 -20.60
C THR A 170 -1.03 -9.50 -20.70
N GLN A 171 -1.32 -10.21 -19.62
CA GLN A 171 -2.07 -11.47 -19.67
C GLN A 171 -3.51 -11.27 -20.16
N ASN A 172 -4.17 -10.16 -19.84
CA ASN A 172 -5.47 -9.80 -20.44
C ASN A 172 -5.40 -9.57 -21.96
N CYS A 173 -4.21 -9.33 -22.54
CA CYS A 173 -4.01 -9.17 -23.98
C CYS A 173 -3.65 -10.48 -24.71
N ILE A 174 -3.13 -11.51 -24.01
CA ILE A 174 -2.75 -12.81 -24.63
C ILE A 174 -3.75 -13.94 -24.39
N GLN A 175 -4.83 -13.75 -23.62
CA GLN A 175 -5.87 -14.78 -23.42
C GLN A 175 -6.93 -14.87 -24.54
N TYR A 176 -6.75 -14.18 -25.67
CA TYR A 176 -7.65 -14.30 -26.84
C TYR A 176 -6.89 -14.48 -28.15
N THR A 177 -6.21 -15.61 -28.30
CA THR A 177 -6.00 -16.18 -29.64
C THR A 177 -6.64 -17.57 -29.66
N PRO A 178 -7.83 -17.73 -30.27
CA PRO A 178 -8.35 -19.06 -30.52
C PRO A 178 -7.38 -19.74 -31.48
N THR A 179 -6.65 -20.74 -31.00
CA THR A 179 -5.91 -21.66 -31.86
C THR A 179 -6.93 -22.56 -32.53
N THR A 180 -7.29 -22.23 -33.76
CA THR A 180 -8.02 -23.14 -34.64
C THR A 180 -7.04 -24.17 -35.20
N SER A 181 -7.25 -25.44 -34.86
CA SER A 181 -6.81 -26.59 -35.66
C SER A 181 -7.94 -27.59 -35.75
#